data_AF-A0A1W2BER7-F1
#
_entry.id   AF-A0A1W2BER7-F1
#
_cell.length_a   1.000
_cell.length_b   1.000
_cell.length_c   1.000
_cell.angle_alpha   90.00
_cell.angle_beta   90.00
_cell.angle_gamma   90.00
#
_symmetry.space_group_name_H-M   'P 1'
#
loop_
_entity.id
_entity.type
_entity.pdbx_description
1 polymer ?
#
loop_
_entity_poly.entity_id
_entity_poly.type
_entity_poly.pdbx_seq_one_letter_code
_entity_poly.pdbx_strand_id
1 'polypeptide(L)'
;MTDAVPANMKCIDIDRLQPGDIILTASKSPTGKLVRVASKGEVSHAMICVQHGSIIDSTSEGVQARNLQREFFSDDEQLIAFRLREALPPLEIQKVVDFARSEIGTRYSKIEAARSVAPIGKPRGRRQFCSRLVARAYASVGILLVADQDYCTPEELRKSGLLQELDDITVPVSAEEVAAMSKRSNPLQLMREAQNEILAFVRSLDPEVENFTDVDRVVREHAEWDAAIADAYRTSGYLDLWGHELSAHPYRYDLALMEEAAEPRLFADMRAYCVGTIREYYSGGLRFSVNLAHYEASQQESPRETVGLLIELYQTLVRDHERRVETARQWLAKHFPEDIDQHLERIVPHTPLWFSIVDRVEPRLGAIARMSISSEQSFEVCSSCGDPANDYRIANAAEAMPGVPSLRLCDDCLVIRRGFGEILEAMD
;
A
#
# COMPACT_ATOMS: atom_id res chain seq x y z
N MET A 1 3.25 33.56 12.51
CA MET A 1 4.71 33.69 12.58
C MET A 1 5.26 32.79 11.49
N THR A 2 5.86 33.37 10.47
CA THR A 2 6.49 32.65 9.36
C THR A 2 7.74 31.99 9.91
N ASP A 3 7.66 30.70 10.22
CA ASP A 3 8.86 29.92 10.50
C ASP A 3 9.71 29.93 9.22
N ALA A 4 10.86 30.60 9.30
CA ALA A 4 11.83 30.62 8.23
C ALA A 4 12.24 29.17 7.95
N VAL A 5 12.12 28.74 6.69
CA VAL A 5 12.56 27.41 6.26
C VAL A 5 14.04 27.25 6.65
N PRO A 6 14.41 26.27 7.50
CA PRO A 6 15.79 25.97 7.84
C PRO A 6 16.72 25.96 6.63
N ALA A 7 17.94 26.49 6.80
CA ALA A 7 18.87 26.73 5.71
C ALA A 7 19.35 25.47 4.97
N ASN A 8 19.19 24.27 5.55
CA ASN A 8 19.43 23.00 4.87
C ASN A 8 18.39 21.96 5.32
N MET A 9 17.76 21.31 4.35
CA MET A 9 16.75 20.27 4.55
C MET A 9 17.19 18.99 3.84
N LYS A 10 16.68 17.87 4.33
CA LYS A 10 16.82 16.56 3.68
C LYS A 10 15.49 15.83 3.64
N CYS A 11 15.35 14.90 2.70
CA CYS A 11 14.28 13.92 2.69
C CYS A 11 14.87 12.52 2.57
N ILE A 12 14.00 11.52 2.75
CA ILE A 12 14.40 10.13 2.58
C ILE A 12 14.43 9.81 1.08
N ASP A 13 15.51 9.18 0.63
CA ASP A 13 15.64 8.62 -0.71
C ASP A 13 14.73 7.40 -0.83
N ILE A 14 13.56 7.60 -1.42
CA ILE A 14 12.54 6.55 -1.53
C ILE A 14 12.95 5.40 -2.46
N ASP A 15 13.93 5.61 -3.34
CA ASP A 15 14.48 4.57 -4.21
C ASP A 15 15.37 3.56 -3.44
N ARG A 16 15.80 3.92 -2.22
CA ARG A 16 16.57 3.03 -1.33
C ARG A 16 15.70 2.10 -0.50
N LEU A 17 14.42 2.41 -0.41
CA LEU A 17 13.49 1.69 0.45
C LEU A 17 12.75 0.59 -0.30
N GLN A 18 12.42 -0.45 0.45
CA GLN A 18 11.58 -1.57 0.03
C GLN A 18 10.42 -1.74 1.00
N PRO A 19 9.29 -2.31 0.55
CA PRO A 19 8.21 -2.71 1.46
C PRO A 19 8.76 -3.60 2.60
N GLY A 20 8.34 -3.31 3.82
CA GLY A 20 8.83 -3.94 5.05
C GLY A 20 9.96 -3.15 5.74
N ASP A 21 10.69 -2.28 5.04
CA ASP A 21 11.75 -1.49 5.68
C ASP A 21 11.17 -0.62 6.81
N ILE A 22 11.93 -0.53 7.90
CA ILE A 22 11.55 0.18 9.12
C ILE A 22 12.32 1.48 9.17
N ILE A 23 11.63 2.60 9.29
CA ILE A 23 12.25 3.93 9.38
C ILE A 23 12.07 4.44 10.80
N LEU A 24 13.19 4.79 11.43
CA LEU A 24 13.23 5.36 12.76
C LEU A 24 13.66 6.83 12.69
N THR A 25 12.96 7.69 13.43
CA THR A 25 13.27 9.13 13.45
C THR A 25 13.43 9.67 14.86
N ALA A 26 14.31 10.66 15.00
CA ALA A 26 14.55 11.38 16.24
C ALA A 26 13.92 12.79 16.21
N SER A 27 12.59 12.86 16.23
CA SER A 27 11.84 14.12 16.19
C SER A 27 12.33 15.13 17.24
N LYS A 28 12.53 16.38 16.85
CA LYS A 28 12.85 17.48 17.79
C LYS A 28 11.66 17.93 18.65
N SER A 29 10.46 17.44 18.36
CA SER A 29 9.26 17.79 19.12
C SER A 29 9.45 17.50 20.62
N PRO A 30 8.79 18.27 21.52
CA PRO A 30 8.84 17.99 22.95
C PRO A 30 8.48 16.54 23.29
N THR A 31 7.51 15.97 22.57
CA THR A 31 7.12 14.57 22.66
C THR A 31 8.25 13.63 22.23
N GLY A 32 8.92 13.90 21.10
CA GLY A 32 10.06 13.11 20.63
C GLY A 32 11.23 13.11 21.61
N LYS A 33 11.56 14.28 22.18
CA LYS A 33 12.58 14.39 23.24
C LYS A 33 12.22 13.58 24.47
N LEU A 34 10.96 13.62 24.92
CA LEU A 34 10.50 12.84 26.07
C LEU A 34 10.64 11.34 25.84
N VAL A 35 10.28 10.85 24.65
CA VAL A 35 10.41 9.42 24.31
C VAL A 35 11.86 8.97 24.35
N ARG A 36 12.80 9.72 23.78
CA ARG A 36 14.24 9.40 23.82
C ARG A 36 14.78 9.33 25.23
N VAL A 37 14.42 10.31 26.06
CA VAL A 37 14.82 10.33 27.48
C VAL A 37 14.25 9.13 28.24
N ALA A 38 12.96 8.83 28.06
CA ALA A 38 12.29 7.76 28.79
C ALA A 38 12.76 6.36 28.34
N SER A 39 13.03 6.17 27.05
CA SER A 39 13.56 4.92 26.50
C SER A 39 15.07 4.77 26.66
N LYS A 40 15.77 5.83 27.12
CA LYS A 40 17.24 5.93 27.10
C LYS A 40 17.81 5.60 25.71
N GLY A 41 17.16 6.14 24.68
CA GLY A 41 17.40 5.84 23.28
C GLY A 41 17.66 7.07 22.41
N GLU A 42 18.10 6.82 21.18
CA GLU A 42 18.47 7.84 20.19
C GLU A 42 17.30 8.17 19.25
N VAL A 43 16.30 7.29 19.17
CA VAL A 43 15.14 7.42 18.29
C VAL A 43 13.83 7.55 19.07
N SER A 44 12.83 8.18 18.47
CA SER A 44 11.54 8.50 19.11
C SER A 44 10.30 8.02 18.38
N HIS A 45 10.43 7.65 17.11
CA HIS A 45 9.31 7.24 16.28
C HIS A 45 9.72 6.09 15.37
N ALA A 46 8.74 5.27 15.00
CA ALA A 46 8.93 4.12 14.11
C ALA A 46 7.82 4.10 13.06
N MET A 47 8.20 3.82 11.83
CA MET A 47 7.33 3.79 10.65
C MET A 47 7.71 2.56 9.83
N ILE A 48 6.76 2.00 9.08
CA ILE A 48 7.02 0.88 8.16
C ILE A 48 6.73 1.29 6.73
N CYS A 49 7.66 1.03 5.83
CA CYS A 49 7.49 1.20 4.39
C CYS A 49 6.52 0.13 3.86
N VAL A 50 5.50 0.55 3.13
CA VAL A 50 4.46 -0.36 2.61
C VAL A 50 4.37 -0.37 1.08
N GLN A 51 4.98 0.61 0.43
CA GLN A 51 5.09 0.75 -1.02
C GLN A 51 6.14 1.84 -1.31
N HIS A 52 6.62 1.93 -2.54
CA HIS A 52 7.49 3.03 -2.97
C HIS A 52 6.97 4.42 -2.52
N GLY A 53 7.75 5.08 -1.65
CA GLY A 53 7.41 6.38 -1.06
C GLY A 53 6.24 6.40 -0.09
N SER A 54 5.60 5.27 0.22
CA SER A 54 4.46 5.17 1.14
C SER A 54 4.84 4.44 2.42
N ILE A 55 4.46 5.02 3.56
CA ILE A 55 4.68 4.47 4.89
C ILE A 55 3.37 4.40 5.67
N ILE A 56 3.36 3.56 6.70
CA ILE A 56 2.33 3.59 7.74
C ILE A 56 3.00 3.82 9.08
N ASP A 57 2.38 4.69 9.88
CA ASP A 57 2.80 4.97 11.24
C ASP A 57 1.61 5.12 12.18
N SER A 58 1.89 5.20 13.48
CA SER A 58 0.88 5.44 14.50
C SER A 58 1.27 6.66 15.34
N THR A 59 0.51 7.73 15.23
CA THR A 59 0.71 9.00 15.94
C THR A 59 -0.53 9.35 16.76
N SER A 60 -0.60 10.53 17.39
CA SER A 60 -1.82 10.97 18.08
C SER A 60 -3.08 11.03 17.19
N GLU A 61 -2.92 11.01 15.87
CA GLU A 61 -4.00 10.95 14.88
C GLU A 61 -4.47 9.52 14.59
N GLY A 62 -3.97 8.52 15.33
CA GLY A 62 -4.18 7.10 15.05
C GLY A 62 -3.16 6.54 14.06
N VAL A 63 -3.44 5.33 13.56
CA VAL A 63 -2.65 4.72 12.48
C VAL A 63 -3.03 5.33 11.14
N GLN A 64 -2.05 5.84 10.40
CA GLN A 64 -2.26 6.60 9.16
C GLN A 64 -1.25 6.19 8.09
N ALA A 65 -1.65 6.31 6.82
CA ALA A 65 -0.74 6.24 5.69
C ALA A 65 -0.14 7.63 5.40
N ARG A 66 1.15 7.69 5.07
CA ARG A 66 1.86 8.93 4.70
C ARG A 66 2.70 8.71 3.45
N ASN A 67 3.14 9.82 2.83
CA ASN A 67 4.06 9.81 1.71
C ASN A 67 5.36 10.53 2.09
N LEU A 68 6.48 9.82 1.98
CA LEU A 68 7.80 10.30 2.38
C LEU A 68 8.30 11.50 1.56
N GLN A 69 7.83 11.67 0.32
CA GLN A 69 8.18 12.82 -0.52
C GLN A 69 7.56 14.13 -0.03
N ARG A 70 6.65 14.08 0.95
CA ARG A 70 6.07 15.23 1.64
C ARG A 70 6.67 15.45 3.03
N GLU A 71 7.56 14.57 3.47
CA GLU A 71 8.19 14.62 4.78
C GLU A 71 9.62 15.15 4.63
N PHE A 72 9.85 16.37 5.11
CA PHE A 72 11.16 17.03 5.10
C PHE A 72 11.70 17.14 6.52
N PHE A 73 12.99 16.95 6.67
CA PHE A 73 13.67 16.91 7.94
C PHE A 73 14.83 17.91 7.94
N SER A 74 15.12 18.50 9.10
CA SER A 74 16.34 19.30 9.24
C SER A 74 17.58 18.40 9.20
N ASP A 75 18.72 18.90 8.72
CA ASP A 75 19.96 18.11 8.61
C ASP A 75 20.41 17.45 9.92
N ASP A 76 20.18 18.11 11.06
CA ASP A 76 20.52 17.63 12.39
C ASP A 76 19.48 16.67 13.00
N GLU A 77 18.37 16.36 12.31
CA GLU A 77 17.48 15.27 12.70
C GLU A 77 18.06 13.92 12.28
N GLN A 78 18.06 12.94 13.19
CA GLN A 78 18.47 11.58 12.84
C GLN A 78 17.34 10.84 12.13
N LEU A 79 17.69 10.29 10.97
CA LEU A 79 16.88 9.41 10.14
C LEU A 79 17.68 8.15 9.91
N ILE A 80 17.12 7.01 10.29
CA ILE A 80 17.78 5.72 10.15
C ILE A 80 16.76 4.75 9.59
N ALA A 81 17.11 3.99 8.56
CA ALA A 81 16.27 2.91 8.05
C ALA A 81 16.92 1.56 8.30
N PHE A 82 16.07 0.56 8.50
CA PHE A 82 16.45 -0.81 8.79
C PHE A 82 15.72 -1.76 7.84
N ARG A 83 16.43 -2.79 7.41
CA ARG A 83 15.88 -3.94 6.69
C ARG A 83 16.10 -5.21 7.50
N LEU A 84 15.23 -6.20 7.34
CA LEU A 84 15.44 -7.52 7.91
C LEU A 84 16.69 -8.16 7.30
N ARG A 85 17.60 -8.69 8.14
CA ARG A 85 18.85 -9.34 7.70
C ARG A 85 18.59 -10.57 6.84
N GLU A 86 17.68 -11.41 7.31
CA GLU A 86 17.23 -12.59 6.58
C GLU A 86 16.02 -12.19 5.75
N ALA A 87 16.22 -12.03 4.45
CA ALA A 87 15.15 -11.63 3.54
C ALA A 87 13.99 -12.64 3.59
N LEU A 88 12.79 -12.12 3.83
CA LEU A 88 11.57 -12.92 3.76
C LEU A 88 11.17 -13.15 2.29
N PRO A 89 10.49 -14.26 1.98
CA PRO A 89 9.81 -14.43 0.71
C PRO A 89 8.86 -13.24 0.44
N PRO A 90 8.68 -12.79 -0.82
CA PRO A 90 7.82 -11.66 -1.15
C PRO A 90 6.41 -11.75 -0.56
N LEU A 91 5.84 -12.95 -0.51
CA LEU A 91 4.54 -13.22 0.10
C LEU A 91 4.49 -12.91 1.60
N GLU A 92 5.55 -13.25 2.34
CA GLU A 92 5.58 -12.98 3.79
C GLU A 92 5.76 -11.49 4.06
N ILE A 93 6.58 -10.77 3.27
CA ILE A 93 6.65 -9.30 3.33
C ILE A 93 5.29 -8.68 3.04
N GLN A 94 4.56 -9.20 2.04
CA GLN A 94 3.23 -8.70 1.72
C GLN A 94 2.25 -8.86 2.87
N LYS A 95 2.30 -9.98 3.63
CA LYS A 95 1.48 -10.15 4.85
C LYS A 95 1.83 -9.13 5.93
N VAL A 96 3.12 -8.82 6.13
CA VAL A 96 3.56 -7.76 7.06
C VAL A 96 2.97 -6.40 6.66
N VAL A 97 3.03 -6.09 5.37
CA VAL A 97 2.48 -4.84 4.81
C VAL A 97 0.96 -4.79 4.91
N ASP A 98 0.27 -5.89 4.60
CA ASP A 98 -1.18 -6.00 4.65
C ASP A 98 -1.69 -5.87 6.09
N PHE A 99 -0.96 -6.41 7.07
CA PHE A 99 -1.23 -6.16 8.49
C PHE A 99 -1.11 -4.66 8.82
N ALA A 100 -0.03 -4.00 8.41
CA ALA A 100 0.14 -2.57 8.69
C ALA A 100 -1.01 -1.74 8.07
N ARG A 101 -1.47 -2.11 6.86
CA ARG A 101 -2.60 -1.48 6.17
C ARG A 101 -3.93 -1.72 6.86
N SER A 102 -4.21 -2.94 7.34
CA SER A 102 -5.46 -3.24 8.05
C SER A 102 -5.60 -2.46 9.36
N GLU A 103 -4.49 -2.00 9.93
CA GLU A 103 -4.50 -1.20 11.15
C GLU A 103 -4.84 0.28 10.91
N ILE A 104 -4.93 0.77 9.66
CA ILE A 104 -5.28 2.17 9.36
C ILE A 104 -6.60 2.55 10.05
N GLY A 105 -6.59 3.69 10.74
CA GLY A 105 -7.71 4.17 11.55
C GLY A 105 -7.64 3.79 13.03
N THR A 106 -6.86 2.76 13.40
CA THR A 106 -6.73 2.30 14.79
C THR A 106 -6.28 3.42 15.71
N ARG A 107 -6.96 3.60 16.85
CA ARG A 107 -6.66 4.70 17.77
C ARG A 107 -5.30 4.53 18.42
N TYR A 108 -4.66 5.66 18.72
CA TYR A 108 -3.39 5.70 19.41
C TYR A 108 -3.53 5.56 20.93
N SER A 109 -2.66 4.77 21.54
CA SER A 109 -2.66 4.52 22.98
C SER A 109 -1.51 5.25 23.69
N LYS A 110 -1.74 6.49 24.14
CA LYS A 110 -0.74 7.27 24.91
C LYS A 110 -0.34 6.56 26.22
N ILE A 111 -1.32 5.95 26.89
CA ILE A 111 -1.10 5.28 28.19
C ILE A 111 -0.22 4.04 27.99
N GLU A 112 -0.50 3.22 26.99
CA GLU A 112 0.29 2.01 26.75
C GLU A 112 1.66 2.34 26.15
N ALA A 113 1.76 3.38 25.31
CA ALA A 113 3.04 3.90 24.85
C ALA A 113 3.93 4.31 26.04
N ALA A 114 3.38 5.04 27.02
CA ALA A 114 4.12 5.39 28.24
C ALA A 114 4.48 4.16 29.11
N ARG A 115 3.67 3.10 29.08
CA ARG A 115 3.96 1.84 29.78
C ARG A 115 5.04 1.00 29.12
N SER A 116 5.38 1.25 27.84
CA SER A 116 6.49 0.55 27.17
C SER A 116 7.84 0.83 27.84
N VAL A 117 8.00 2.02 28.44
CA VAL A 117 9.22 2.47 29.12
C VAL A 117 9.18 2.34 30.64
N ALA A 118 8.05 1.87 31.22
CA ALA A 118 7.83 1.86 32.66
C ALA A 118 7.54 0.44 33.19
N PRO A 119 8.07 0.06 34.37
CA PRO A 119 7.90 -1.28 34.95
C PRO A 119 6.55 -1.43 35.68
N ILE A 120 5.46 -1.11 34.98
CA ILE A 120 4.08 -1.16 35.48
C ILE A 120 3.24 -2.12 34.66
N GLY A 121 2.02 -2.45 35.14
CA GLY A 121 1.13 -3.40 34.46
C GLY A 121 0.90 -3.07 32.98
N LYS A 122 1.02 -4.09 32.14
CA LYS A 122 1.01 -4.05 30.67
C LYS A 122 -0.25 -4.73 30.10
N PRO A 123 -1.46 -4.13 30.20
CA PRO A 123 -2.66 -4.72 29.60
C PRO A 123 -2.56 -4.76 28.08
N ARG A 124 -3.07 -5.80 27.42
CA ARG A 124 -2.97 -5.91 25.96
C ARG A 124 -4.23 -5.37 25.30
N GLY A 125 -4.15 -4.15 24.77
CA GLY A 125 -5.20 -3.55 23.96
C GLY A 125 -4.99 -3.72 22.44
N ARG A 126 -6.05 -3.47 21.66
CA ARG A 126 -6.01 -3.43 20.20
C ARG A 126 -5.39 -2.13 19.66
N ARG A 127 -5.51 -1.04 20.41
CA ARG A 127 -4.94 0.27 20.07
C ARG A 127 -3.43 0.21 19.82
N GLN A 128 -2.93 1.14 19.02
CA GLN A 128 -1.56 1.11 18.52
C GLN A 128 -0.72 2.26 19.06
N PHE A 129 0.59 2.10 18.96
CA PHE A 129 1.57 3.18 18.96
C PHE A 129 2.72 2.77 18.03
N CYS A 130 3.56 3.73 17.64
CA CYS A 130 4.48 3.59 16.52
C CYS A 130 5.32 2.29 16.51
N SER A 131 6.03 2.00 17.61
CA SER A 131 6.85 0.79 17.71
C SER A 131 6.05 -0.51 17.83
N ARG A 132 4.91 -0.50 18.53
CA ARG A 132 4.00 -1.65 18.61
C ARG A 132 3.44 -2.03 17.24
N LEU A 133 3.05 -1.04 16.44
CA LEU A 133 2.54 -1.28 15.09
C LEU A 133 3.55 -2.07 14.26
N VAL A 134 4.80 -1.60 14.23
CA VAL A 134 5.91 -2.26 13.50
C VAL A 134 6.17 -3.66 14.06
N ALA A 135 6.27 -3.80 15.38
CA ALA A 135 6.55 -5.08 16.02
C ALA A 135 5.44 -6.11 15.78
N ARG A 136 4.17 -5.71 15.85
CA ARG A 136 3.01 -6.57 15.56
C ARG A 136 2.93 -6.95 14.08
N ALA A 137 3.27 -6.03 13.17
CA ALA A 137 3.30 -6.31 11.74
C ALA A 137 4.25 -7.48 11.42
N TYR A 138 5.48 -7.45 11.95
CA TYR A 138 6.42 -8.55 11.78
C TYR A 138 6.02 -9.81 12.57
N ALA A 139 5.46 -9.66 13.77
CA ALA A 139 4.98 -10.80 14.55
C ALA A 139 3.81 -11.54 13.87
N SER A 140 3.04 -10.87 13.00
CA SER A 140 1.95 -11.50 12.23
C SER A 140 2.41 -12.64 11.31
N VAL A 141 3.69 -12.63 10.93
CA VAL A 141 4.36 -13.68 10.14
C VAL A 141 5.37 -14.48 10.96
N GLY A 142 5.31 -14.39 12.29
CA GLY A 142 6.18 -15.14 13.20
C GLY A 142 7.57 -14.53 13.43
N ILE A 143 7.85 -13.32 12.93
CA ILE A 143 9.12 -12.63 13.16
C ILE A 143 9.04 -11.73 14.38
N LEU A 144 9.73 -12.13 15.45
CA LEU A 144 9.78 -11.36 16.69
C LEU A 144 10.98 -10.41 16.69
N LEU A 145 10.78 -9.18 16.19
CA LEU A 145 11.82 -8.15 16.19
C LEU A 145 12.30 -7.76 17.60
N VAL A 146 11.43 -7.95 18.58
CA VAL A 146 11.62 -7.60 20.00
C VAL A 146 10.98 -8.68 20.87
N ALA A 147 11.35 -8.74 22.15
CA ALA A 147 10.83 -9.75 23.08
C ALA A 147 9.33 -9.61 23.38
N ASP A 148 8.81 -8.38 23.38
CA ASP A 148 7.39 -8.09 23.62
C ASP A 148 6.85 -7.14 22.54
N GLN A 149 6.16 -7.70 21.55
CA GLN A 149 5.57 -6.95 20.43
C GLN A 149 4.50 -5.94 20.86
N ASP A 150 3.89 -6.12 22.03
CA ASP A 150 2.85 -5.22 22.54
C ASP A 150 3.45 -4.06 23.35
N TYR A 151 4.69 -4.20 23.82
CA TYR A 151 5.33 -3.22 24.68
C TYR A 151 6.82 -3.12 24.38
N CYS A 152 7.11 -2.41 23.30
CA CYS A 152 8.46 -2.10 22.87
C CYS A 152 8.61 -0.62 22.51
N THR A 153 9.83 -0.12 22.57
CA THR A 153 10.23 1.23 22.19
C THR A 153 10.85 1.24 20.79
N PRO A 154 10.89 2.39 20.11
CA PRO A 154 11.67 2.53 18.87
C PRO A 154 13.15 2.16 19.04
N GLU A 155 13.72 2.42 20.23
CA GLU A 155 15.10 2.06 20.54
C GLU A 155 15.32 0.53 20.64
N GLU A 156 14.34 -0.22 21.13
CA GLU A 156 14.41 -1.68 21.14
C GLU A 156 14.35 -2.26 19.72
N LEU A 157 13.58 -1.64 18.82
CA LEU A 157 13.62 -1.99 17.39
C LEU A 157 15.00 -1.71 16.80
N ARG A 158 15.57 -0.52 17.05
CA ARG A 158 16.92 -0.14 16.58
C ARG A 158 17.99 -1.14 17.01
N LYS A 159 17.88 -1.69 18.23
CA LYS A 159 18.81 -2.67 18.80
C LYS A 159 18.53 -4.12 18.40
N SER A 160 17.50 -4.37 17.58
CA SER A 160 17.14 -5.72 17.16
C SER A 160 18.28 -6.35 16.37
N GLY A 161 18.72 -7.53 16.80
CA GLY A 161 19.75 -8.30 16.09
C GLY A 161 19.27 -8.81 14.72
N LEU A 162 17.96 -8.83 14.47
CA LEU A 162 17.37 -9.26 13.20
C LEU A 162 17.43 -8.18 12.12
N LEU A 163 17.72 -6.93 12.49
CA LEU A 163 17.72 -5.80 11.58
C LEU A 163 19.15 -5.39 11.21
N GLN A 164 19.32 -5.01 9.95
CA GLN A 164 20.49 -4.31 9.44
C GLN A 164 20.14 -2.88 9.08
N GLU A 165 21.00 -1.95 9.47
CA GLU A 165 20.89 -0.55 9.08
C GLU A 165 21.18 -0.39 7.59
N LEU A 166 20.47 0.52 6.92
CA LEU A 166 20.68 0.88 5.53
C LEU A 166 21.54 2.15 5.45
N ASP A 167 22.53 2.13 4.56
CA ASP A 167 23.41 3.27 4.31
C ASP A 167 22.77 4.28 3.33
N ASP A 168 23.16 5.55 3.46
CA ASP A 168 22.86 6.64 2.50
C ASP A 168 21.38 6.78 2.12
N ILE A 169 20.48 6.76 3.11
CA ILE A 169 19.02 6.80 2.90
C ILE A 169 18.44 8.21 2.78
N THR A 170 19.26 9.26 2.71
CA THR A 170 18.78 10.64 2.66
C THR A 170 19.43 11.41 1.53
N VAL A 171 18.65 12.29 0.89
CA VAL A 171 19.12 13.24 -0.11
C VAL A 171 18.85 14.68 0.35
N PRO A 172 19.74 15.63 0.03
CA PRO A 172 19.51 17.04 0.32
C PRO A 172 18.34 17.58 -0.52
N VAL A 173 17.56 18.50 0.06
CA VAL A 173 16.44 19.17 -0.61
C VAL A 173 16.59 20.67 -0.46
N SER A 174 16.37 21.40 -1.55
CA SER A 174 16.44 22.85 -1.54
C SER A 174 15.25 23.48 -0.81
N ALA A 175 15.45 24.66 -0.22
CA ALA A 175 14.36 25.41 0.41
C ALA A 175 13.25 25.79 -0.60
N GLU A 176 13.59 25.96 -1.89
CA GLU A 176 12.64 26.22 -2.97
C GLU A 176 11.73 25.02 -3.22
N GLU A 177 12.27 23.81 -3.27
CA GLU A 177 11.50 22.57 -3.40
C GLU A 177 10.56 22.35 -2.22
N VAL A 178 11.04 22.56 -0.99
CA VAL A 178 10.20 22.47 0.22
C VAL A 178 9.04 23.47 0.18
N ALA A 179 9.33 24.72 -0.19
CA ALA A 179 8.31 25.76 -0.32
C ALA A 179 7.31 25.46 -1.45
N ALA A 180 7.78 24.92 -2.59
CA ALA A 180 6.92 24.51 -3.69
C ALA A 180 6.00 23.35 -3.29
N MET A 181 6.52 22.34 -2.60
CA MET A 181 5.75 21.20 -2.10
C MET A 181 4.68 21.62 -1.10
N SER A 182 5.02 22.56 -0.20
CA SER A 182 4.11 23.05 0.85
C SER A 182 2.88 23.80 0.30
N LYS A 183 2.98 24.34 -0.92
CA LYS A 183 1.86 25.02 -1.61
C LYS A 183 0.93 24.05 -2.35
N ARG A 184 1.36 22.80 -2.58
CA ARG A 184 0.56 21.80 -3.29
C ARG A 184 -0.56 21.29 -2.39
N SER A 185 -1.73 21.03 -2.97
CA SER A 185 -2.81 20.33 -2.27
C SER A 185 -2.28 19.03 -1.65
N ASN A 186 -2.78 18.70 -0.46
CA ASN A 186 -2.40 17.49 0.27
C ASN A 186 -3.57 16.49 0.30
N PRO A 187 -3.73 15.65 -0.75
CA PRO A 187 -4.83 14.68 -0.81
C PRO A 187 -4.77 13.65 0.34
N LEU A 188 -3.59 13.43 0.94
CA LEU A 188 -3.46 12.55 2.11
C LEU A 188 -4.13 13.13 3.35
N GLN A 189 -4.14 14.46 3.48
CA GLN A 189 -4.85 15.11 4.56
C GLN A 189 -6.37 14.93 4.40
N LEU A 190 -6.90 15.12 3.19
CA LEU A 190 -8.31 14.89 2.88
C LEU A 190 -8.71 13.43 3.15
N MET A 191 -7.86 12.48 2.73
CA MET A 191 -8.06 11.05 3.03
C MET A 191 -8.15 10.78 4.53
N ARG A 192 -7.20 11.30 5.31
CA ARG A 192 -7.19 11.14 6.76
C ARG A 192 -8.41 11.76 7.43
N GLU A 193 -8.84 12.94 6.99
CA GLU A 193 -10.02 13.63 7.51
C GLU A 193 -11.28 12.82 7.25
N ALA A 194 -11.50 12.37 6.00
CA ALA A 194 -12.64 11.55 5.63
C ALA A 194 -12.67 10.21 6.39
N GLN A 195 -11.52 9.53 6.50
CA GLN A 195 -11.41 8.28 7.25
C GLN A 195 -11.76 8.45 8.73
N ASN A 196 -11.24 9.51 9.36
CA ASN A 196 -11.50 9.78 10.77
C ASN A 196 -12.96 10.19 11.03
N GLU A 197 -13.59 10.88 10.08
CA GLU A 197 -15.02 11.21 10.14
C GLU A 197 -15.88 9.94 10.12
N ILE A 198 -15.66 9.04 9.16
CA ILE A 198 -16.35 7.75 9.08
C ILE A 198 -16.15 6.95 10.37
N LEU A 199 -14.90 6.79 10.81
CA LEU A 199 -14.60 6.01 12.01
C LEU A 199 -15.20 6.65 13.27
N ALA A 200 -15.23 7.98 13.37
CA ALA A 200 -15.86 8.67 14.49
C ALA A 200 -17.37 8.41 14.51
N PHE A 201 -18.02 8.45 13.35
CA PHE A 201 -19.44 8.11 13.22
C PHE A 201 -19.71 6.66 13.63
N VAL A 202 -19.01 5.68 13.06
CA VAL A 202 -19.24 4.26 13.38
C VAL A 202 -18.92 3.96 14.85
N ARG A 203 -17.90 4.60 15.43
CA ARG A 203 -17.59 4.47 16.87
C ARG A 203 -18.67 5.04 17.80
N SER A 204 -19.50 5.94 17.32
CA SER A 204 -20.66 6.42 18.08
C SER A 204 -21.76 5.36 18.18
N LEU A 205 -21.79 4.40 17.24
CA LEU A 205 -22.69 3.25 17.22
C LEU A 205 -22.06 2.06 17.97
N ASP A 206 -20.79 1.74 17.67
CA ASP A 206 -20.02 0.67 18.30
C ASP A 206 -18.65 1.18 18.79
N PRO A 207 -18.49 1.46 20.11
CA PRO A 207 -17.24 1.99 20.69
C PRO A 207 -16.00 1.09 20.55
N GLU A 208 -16.18 -0.19 20.25
CA GLU A 208 -15.10 -1.19 20.09
C GLU A 208 -14.43 -1.12 18.71
N VAL A 209 -14.99 -0.35 17.77
CA VAL A 209 -14.42 -0.12 16.43
C VAL A 209 -13.08 0.61 16.53
N GLU A 210 -12.03 -0.05 16.05
CA GLU A 210 -10.70 0.53 15.93
C GLU A 210 -10.34 0.88 14.48
N ASN A 211 -10.64 0.02 13.50
CA ASN A 211 -10.25 0.22 12.10
C ASN A 211 -11.37 -0.14 11.11
N PHE A 212 -11.10 -0.03 9.80
CA PHE A 212 -12.09 -0.33 8.76
C PHE A 212 -12.50 -1.80 8.70
N THR A 213 -11.65 -2.74 9.12
CA THR A 213 -12.06 -4.15 9.25
C THR A 213 -13.14 -4.33 10.32
N ASP A 214 -13.12 -3.53 11.40
CA ASP A 214 -14.23 -3.50 12.35
C ASP A 214 -15.49 -2.85 11.76
N VAL A 215 -15.35 -1.84 10.88
CA VAL A 215 -16.48 -1.23 10.18
C VAL A 215 -17.17 -2.26 9.27
N ASP A 216 -16.41 -3.05 8.52
CA ASP A 216 -16.94 -4.13 7.68
C ASP A 216 -17.74 -5.15 8.50
N ARG A 217 -17.22 -5.50 9.68
CA ARG A 217 -17.92 -6.36 10.64
C ARG A 217 -19.25 -5.72 11.08
N VAL A 218 -19.24 -4.45 11.48
CA VAL A 218 -20.44 -3.73 11.93
C VAL A 218 -21.49 -3.66 10.83
N VAL A 219 -21.11 -3.32 9.60
CA VAL A 219 -22.03 -3.26 8.43
C VAL A 219 -22.69 -4.62 8.16
N ARG A 220 -21.92 -5.71 8.31
CA ARG A 220 -22.44 -7.07 8.14
C ARG A 220 -23.41 -7.45 9.25
N GLU A 221 -23.03 -7.23 10.51
CA GLU A 221 -23.75 -7.68 11.71
C GLU A 221 -24.96 -6.81 12.08
N HIS A 222 -24.94 -5.53 11.74
CA HIS A 222 -25.96 -4.53 12.11
C HIS A 222 -26.59 -3.87 10.89
N ALA A 223 -27.50 -4.61 10.22
CA ALA A 223 -28.22 -4.12 9.04
C ALA A 223 -29.01 -2.82 9.32
N GLU A 224 -29.46 -2.64 10.57
CA GLU A 224 -30.18 -1.45 11.02
C GLU A 224 -29.34 -0.16 10.98
N TRP A 225 -28.01 -0.26 10.93
CA TRP A 225 -27.10 0.88 10.87
C TRP A 225 -26.56 1.16 9.47
N ASP A 226 -26.72 0.22 8.53
CA ASP A 226 -26.09 0.26 7.21
C ASP A 226 -26.39 1.55 6.44
N ALA A 227 -27.67 1.98 6.38
CA ALA A 227 -28.05 3.20 5.68
C ALA A 227 -27.36 4.47 6.27
N ALA A 228 -27.19 4.51 7.59
CA ALA A 228 -26.54 5.63 8.26
C ALA A 228 -25.01 5.60 8.08
N ILE A 229 -24.41 4.41 8.03
CA ILE A 229 -22.99 4.23 7.71
C ILE A 229 -22.73 4.60 6.25
N ALA A 230 -23.59 4.19 5.32
CA ALA A 230 -23.52 4.56 3.92
C ALA A 230 -23.58 6.08 3.73
N ASP A 231 -24.43 6.78 4.49
CA ASP A 231 -24.49 8.24 4.49
C ASP A 231 -23.20 8.88 5.01
N ALA A 232 -22.57 8.32 6.06
CA ALA A 232 -21.26 8.78 6.53
C ALA A 232 -20.15 8.62 5.47
N TYR A 233 -20.17 7.55 4.67
CA TYR A 233 -19.25 7.40 3.54
C TYR A 233 -19.46 8.46 2.45
N ARG A 234 -20.72 8.80 2.13
CA ARG A 234 -21.04 9.82 1.12
C ARG A 234 -20.66 11.23 1.59
N THR A 235 -21.03 11.57 2.82
CA THR A 235 -20.88 12.93 3.35
C THR A 235 -19.44 13.29 3.70
N SER A 236 -18.63 12.31 4.10
CA SER A 236 -17.20 12.51 4.35
C SER A 236 -16.37 12.77 3.09
N GLY A 237 -16.93 12.55 1.90
CA GLY A 237 -16.23 12.66 0.62
C GLY A 237 -15.26 11.52 0.31
N TYR A 238 -15.18 10.49 1.16
CA TYR A 238 -14.25 9.36 1.00
C TYR A 238 -14.36 8.68 -0.37
N LEU A 239 -15.59 8.54 -0.88
CA LEU A 239 -15.89 7.87 -2.14
C LEU A 239 -15.41 8.65 -3.39
N ASP A 240 -15.12 9.94 -3.26
CA ASP A 240 -14.79 10.82 -4.38
C ASP A 240 -13.32 11.27 -4.41
N LEU A 241 -12.53 10.89 -3.38
CA LEU A 241 -11.16 11.37 -3.21
C LEU A 241 -10.22 11.04 -4.37
N TRP A 242 -10.46 9.93 -5.06
CA TRP A 242 -9.70 9.51 -6.24
C TRP A 242 -9.74 10.57 -7.35
N GLY A 243 -10.86 11.29 -7.48
CA GLY A 243 -11.07 12.31 -8.51
C GLY A 243 -10.13 13.51 -8.40
N HIS A 244 -9.58 13.78 -7.21
CA HIS A 244 -8.59 14.84 -7.00
C HIS A 244 -7.27 14.56 -7.75
N GLU A 245 -6.80 13.32 -7.70
CA GLU A 245 -5.55 12.92 -8.36
C GLU A 245 -5.70 12.98 -9.88
N LEU A 246 -6.82 12.47 -10.40
CA LEU A 246 -7.13 12.51 -11.83
C LEU A 246 -7.27 13.96 -12.33
N SER A 247 -7.93 14.83 -11.56
CA SER A 247 -8.08 16.24 -11.90
C SER A 247 -6.75 17.01 -11.86
N ALA A 248 -5.87 16.69 -10.90
CA ALA A 248 -4.57 17.35 -10.75
C ALA A 248 -3.54 16.90 -11.80
N HIS A 249 -3.61 15.63 -12.22
CA HIS A 249 -2.64 15.02 -13.13
C HIS A 249 -3.31 14.21 -14.24
N PRO A 250 -4.17 14.82 -15.08
CA PRO A 250 -4.93 14.09 -16.09
C PRO A 250 -4.03 13.38 -17.12
N TYR A 251 -2.84 13.93 -17.38
CA TYR A 251 -1.82 13.33 -18.25
C TYR A 251 -1.38 11.94 -17.79
N ARG A 252 -1.52 11.58 -16.51
CA ARG A 252 -1.16 10.25 -16.01
C ARG A 252 -2.08 9.16 -16.52
N TYR A 253 -3.26 9.52 -17.03
CA TYR A 253 -4.32 8.60 -17.44
C TYR A 253 -4.65 8.72 -18.93
N ASP A 254 -3.99 9.60 -19.68
CA ASP A 254 -4.25 9.81 -21.08
C ASP A 254 -2.94 10.01 -21.84
N LEU A 255 -2.67 9.14 -22.81
CA LEU A 255 -1.40 9.15 -23.54
C LEU A 255 -1.21 10.43 -24.34
N ALA A 256 -2.27 10.98 -24.95
CA ALA A 256 -2.16 12.22 -25.72
C ALA A 256 -1.79 13.39 -24.80
N LEU A 257 -2.45 13.48 -23.65
CA LEU A 257 -2.09 14.49 -22.64
C LEU A 257 -0.69 14.27 -22.06
N MET A 258 -0.23 13.02 -21.90
CA MET A 258 1.14 12.71 -21.46
C MET A 258 2.18 13.21 -22.47
N GLU A 259 1.93 12.99 -23.77
CA GLU A 259 2.81 13.47 -24.84
C GLU A 259 2.86 15.01 -24.90
N GLU A 260 1.73 15.68 -24.71
CA GLU A 260 1.67 17.14 -24.63
C GLU A 260 2.41 17.69 -23.40
N ALA A 261 2.35 16.98 -22.27
CA ALA A 261 3.01 17.37 -21.03
C ALA A 261 4.53 17.08 -21.01
N ALA A 262 5.01 16.17 -21.87
CA ALA A 262 6.40 15.73 -21.94
C ALA A 262 7.32 16.75 -22.66
N GLU A 263 7.36 17.99 -22.16
CA GLU A 263 8.30 19.01 -22.64
C GLU A 263 9.76 18.53 -22.50
N PRO A 264 10.71 18.92 -23.39
CA PRO A 264 12.09 18.42 -23.36
C PRO A 264 12.80 18.56 -22.01
N ARG A 265 12.48 19.60 -21.24
CA ARG A 265 13.05 19.84 -19.89
C ARG A 265 12.49 18.91 -18.81
N LEU A 266 11.29 18.36 -19.00
CA LEU A 266 10.60 17.47 -18.06
C LEU A 266 10.68 16.00 -18.50
N PHE A 267 11.34 15.72 -19.63
CA PHE A 267 11.36 14.39 -20.24
C PHE A 267 12.02 13.34 -19.33
N ALA A 268 13.08 13.73 -18.60
CA ALA A 268 13.73 12.87 -17.62
C ALA A 268 12.81 12.55 -16.43
N ASP A 269 12.09 13.54 -15.91
CA ASP A 269 11.13 13.37 -14.82
C ASP A 269 9.94 12.51 -15.25
N MET A 270 9.47 12.69 -16.50
CA MET A 270 8.40 11.88 -17.08
C MET A 270 8.83 10.41 -17.22
N ARG A 271 10.05 10.17 -17.73
CA ARG A 271 10.64 8.83 -17.81
C ARG A 271 10.75 8.21 -16.42
N ALA A 272 11.27 8.92 -15.43
CA ALA A 272 11.40 8.43 -14.06
C ALA A 272 10.04 8.09 -13.45
N TYR A 273 9.03 8.94 -13.64
CA TYR A 273 7.65 8.67 -13.22
C TYR A 273 7.07 7.42 -13.89
N CYS A 274 7.24 7.27 -15.20
CA CYS A 274 6.71 6.13 -15.93
C CYS A 274 7.39 4.83 -15.51
N VAL A 275 8.72 4.85 -15.37
CA VAL A 275 9.51 3.71 -14.86
C VAL A 275 9.06 3.33 -13.46
N GLY A 276 8.94 4.28 -12.55
CA GLY A 276 8.43 4.02 -11.19
C GLY A 276 7.01 3.45 -11.18
N THR A 277 6.16 3.87 -12.13
CA THR A 277 4.77 3.39 -12.25
C THR A 277 4.71 1.93 -12.74
N ILE A 278 5.53 1.52 -13.72
CA ILE A 278 5.50 0.14 -14.24
C ILE A 278 6.21 -0.88 -13.35
N ARG A 279 7.11 -0.43 -12.46
CA ARG A 279 7.82 -1.29 -11.49
C ARG A 279 6.91 -1.93 -10.43
N GLU A 280 5.76 -1.34 -10.19
CA GLU A 280 4.75 -1.82 -9.23
C GLU A 280 3.39 -1.99 -9.93
N TYR A 281 3.38 -2.46 -11.18
CA TYR A 281 2.16 -2.60 -11.97
C TYR A 281 1.12 -3.46 -11.22
N TYR A 282 1.48 -4.66 -10.80
CA TYR A 282 0.57 -5.56 -10.12
C TYR A 282 0.60 -5.32 -8.61
N SER A 283 1.78 -5.22 -8.01
CA SER A 283 1.90 -5.04 -6.56
C SER A 283 1.32 -3.71 -6.05
N GLY A 284 1.40 -2.64 -6.86
CA GLY A 284 0.89 -1.32 -6.49
C GLY A 284 -0.64 -1.20 -6.52
N GLY A 285 -1.30 -1.96 -7.40
CA GLY A 285 -2.76 -1.97 -7.57
C GLY A 285 -3.49 -3.09 -6.84
N LEU A 286 -2.78 -4.16 -6.44
CA LEU A 286 -3.38 -5.38 -5.91
C LEU A 286 -4.37 -5.14 -4.76
N ARG A 287 -4.07 -4.19 -3.87
CA ARG A 287 -4.96 -3.84 -2.75
C ARG A 287 -6.37 -3.46 -3.20
N PHE A 288 -6.50 -2.78 -4.35
CA PHE A 288 -7.80 -2.34 -4.85
C PHE A 288 -8.60 -3.54 -5.37
N SER A 289 -7.96 -4.45 -6.09
CA SER A 289 -8.58 -5.67 -6.59
C SER A 289 -8.94 -6.65 -5.47
N VAL A 290 -8.09 -6.78 -4.44
CA VAL A 290 -8.39 -7.61 -3.26
C VAL A 290 -9.58 -7.06 -2.49
N ASN A 291 -9.63 -5.73 -2.28
CA ASN A 291 -10.78 -5.11 -1.64
C ASN A 291 -12.05 -5.26 -2.49
N LEU A 292 -11.95 -5.10 -3.81
CA LEU A 292 -13.07 -5.35 -4.71
C LEU A 292 -13.60 -6.78 -4.56
N ALA A 293 -12.74 -7.79 -4.69
CA ALA A 293 -13.13 -9.18 -4.54
C ALA A 293 -13.73 -9.48 -3.15
N HIS A 294 -13.18 -8.87 -2.09
CA HIS A 294 -13.71 -8.97 -0.75
C HIS A 294 -15.15 -8.43 -0.65
N TYR A 295 -15.39 -7.21 -1.14
CA TYR A 295 -16.72 -6.60 -1.07
C TYR A 295 -17.73 -7.28 -2.01
N GLU A 296 -17.31 -7.74 -3.20
CA GLU A 296 -18.17 -8.52 -4.10
C GLU A 296 -18.62 -9.84 -3.46
N ALA A 297 -17.70 -10.56 -2.81
CA ALA A 297 -18.05 -11.76 -2.05
C ALA A 297 -19.02 -11.45 -0.91
N SER A 298 -18.73 -10.40 -0.13
CA SER A 298 -19.61 -9.95 0.97
C SER A 298 -21.01 -9.57 0.48
N GLN A 299 -21.10 -8.89 -0.67
CA GLN A 299 -22.37 -8.48 -1.28
C GLN A 299 -23.20 -9.67 -1.78
N GLN A 300 -22.54 -10.71 -2.29
CA GLN A 300 -23.22 -11.95 -2.68
C GLN A 300 -23.80 -12.71 -1.46
N GLU A 301 -23.10 -12.67 -0.32
CA GLU A 301 -23.54 -13.32 0.92
C GLU A 301 -24.66 -12.54 1.63
N SER A 302 -24.50 -11.22 1.77
CA SER A 302 -25.44 -10.36 2.48
C SER A 302 -25.40 -8.93 1.90
N PRO A 303 -26.31 -8.59 0.97
CA PRO A 303 -26.34 -7.28 0.36
C PRO A 303 -26.47 -6.14 1.38
N ARG A 304 -25.61 -5.13 1.22
CA ARG A 304 -25.61 -3.88 2.01
C ARG A 304 -25.40 -2.69 1.09
N GLU A 305 -26.01 -1.56 1.45
CA GLU A 305 -25.84 -0.29 0.75
C GLU A 305 -24.39 0.18 0.85
N THR A 306 -23.79 0.14 2.04
CA THR A 306 -22.39 0.52 2.25
C THR A 306 -21.44 -0.33 1.40
N VAL A 307 -21.67 -1.64 1.34
CA VAL A 307 -20.84 -2.56 0.54
C VAL A 307 -20.97 -2.25 -0.96
N GLY A 308 -22.18 -1.94 -1.44
CA GLY A 308 -22.40 -1.49 -2.82
C GLY A 308 -21.59 -0.25 -3.19
N LEU A 309 -21.56 0.76 -2.31
CA LEU A 309 -20.76 1.98 -2.51
C LEU A 309 -19.25 1.68 -2.58
N LEU A 310 -18.79 0.75 -1.73
CA LEU A 310 -17.38 0.34 -1.72
C LEU A 310 -17.01 -0.46 -2.97
N ILE A 311 -17.89 -1.31 -3.49
CA ILE A 311 -17.69 -1.99 -4.78
C ILE A 311 -17.50 -0.96 -5.89
N GLU A 312 -18.38 0.03 -6.01
CA GLU A 312 -18.28 1.09 -7.04
C GLU A 312 -16.97 1.88 -6.93
N LEU A 313 -16.56 2.21 -5.71
CA LEU A 313 -15.27 2.85 -5.44
C LEU A 313 -14.11 1.98 -5.91
N TYR A 314 -14.04 0.72 -5.47
CA TYR A 314 -12.90 -0.14 -5.80
C TYR A 314 -12.85 -0.55 -7.28
N GLN A 315 -13.99 -0.70 -7.96
CA GLN A 315 -14.02 -0.84 -9.42
C GLN A 315 -13.38 0.37 -10.11
N THR A 316 -13.68 1.58 -9.62
CA THR A 316 -13.08 2.82 -10.15
C THR A 316 -11.58 2.87 -9.88
N LEU A 317 -11.14 2.57 -8.65
CA LEU A 317 -9.72 2.55 -8.29
C LEU A 317 -8.91 1.51 -9.08
N VAL A 318 -9.48 0.33 -9.36
CA VAL A 318 -8.84 -0.70 -10.19
C VAL A 318 -8.67 -0.21 -11.63
N ARG A 319 -9.74 0.36 -12.24
CA ARG A 319 -9.68 0.92 -13.60
C ARG A 319 -8.69 2.08 -13.71
N ASP A 320 -8.71 3.00 -12.75
CA ASP A 320 -7.80 4.15 -12.75
C ASP A 320 -6.35 3.71 -12.60
N HIS A 321 -6.07 2.73 -11.74
CA HIS A 321 -4.73 2.17 -11.58
C HIS A 321 -4.25 1.53 -12.89
N GLU A 322 -5.04 0.66 -13.51
CA GLU A 322 -4.67 0.04 -14.79
C GLU A 322 -4.44 1.08 -15.87
N ARG A 323 -5.39 2.02 -16.04
CA ARG A 323 -5.28 3.10 -17.02
C ARG A 323 -4.01 3.92 -16.83
N ARG A 324 -3.65 4.22 -15.57
CA ARG A 324 -2.43 4.95 -15.23
C ARG A 324 -1.17 4.19 -15.63
N VAL A 325 -1.10 2.90 -15.29
CA VAL A 325 0.07 2.08 -15.62
C VAL A 325 0.18 1.86 -17.12
N GLU A 326 -0.94 1.61 -17.79
CA GLU A 326 -0.93 1.33 -19.22
C GLU A 326 -0.60 2.58 -20.04
N THR A 327 -1.02 3.77 -19.59
CA THR A 327 -0.57 5.05 -20.16
C THR A 327 0.95 5.21 -20.04
N ALA A 328 1.51 4.97 -18.86
CA ALA A 328 2.95 5.04 -18.63
C ALA A 328 3.74 4.01 -19.47
N ARG A 329 3.23 2.78 -19.57
CA ARG A 329 3.81 1.71 -20.39
C ARG A 329 3.80 2.08 -21.87
N GLN A 330 2.68 2.57 -22.40
CA GLN A 330 2.59 2.98 -23.81
C GLN A 330 3.53 4.13 -24.14
N TRP A 331 3.68 5.10 -23.24
CA TRP A 331 4.62 6.20 -23.41
C TRP A 331 6.08 5.68 -23.42
N LEU A 332 6.45 4.81 -22.48
CA LEU A 332 7.77 4.18 -22.48
C LEU A 332 8.01 3.32 -23.73
N ALA A 333 7.01 2.59 -24.21
CA ALA A 333 7.17 1.74 -25.39
C ALA A 333 7.57 2.56 -26.63
N LYS A 334 7.08 3.80 -26.72
CA LYS A 334 7.38 4.71 -27.83
C LYS A 334 8.72 5.41 -27.70
N HIS A 335 9.12 5.78 -26.48
CA HIS A 335 10.29 6.65 -26.25
C HIS A 335 11.51 5.93 -25.67
N PHE A 336 11.29 4.88 -24.87
CA PHE A 336 12.30 4.12 -24.13
C PHE A 336 11.91 2.62 -24.00
N PRO A 337 11.81 1.88 -25.11
CA PRO A 337 11.34 0.49 -25.08
C PRO A 337 12.20 -0.41 -24.16
N GLU A 338 13.50 -0.17 -24.08
CA GLU A 338 14.42 -0.91 -23.19
C GLU A 338 14.04 -0.82 -21.71
N ASP A 339 13.41 0.29 -21.27
CA ASP A 339 12.97 0.44 -19.89
C ASP A 339 11.82 -0.50 -19.55
N ILE A 340 10.98 -0.85 -20.52
CA ILE A 340 9.90 -1.83 -20.30
C ILE A 340 10.50 -3.18 -20.00
N ASP A 341 11.48 -3.62 -20.80
CA ASP A 341 12.13 -4.91 -20.62
C ASP A 341 12.85 -4.99 -19.28
N GLN A 342 13.44 -3.88 -18.84
CA GLN A 342 14.19 -3.82 -17.58
C GLN A 342 13.31 -3.66 -16.33
N HIS A 343 12.17 -2.97 -16.43
CA HIS A 343 11.46 -2.46 -15.25
C HIS A 343 10.00 -2.85 -15.15
N LEU A 344 9.36 -3.38 -16.19
CA LEU A 344 7.97 -3.84 -16.09
C LEU A 344 7.87 -5.00 -15.10
N GLU A 345 7.03 -4.86 -14.08
CA GLU A 345 6.74 -5.96 -13.15
C GLU A 345 6.06 -7.11 -13.91
N ARG A 346 6.66 -8.31 -13.86
CA ARG A 346 6.13 -9.52 -14.49
C ARG A 346 5.87 -10.57 -13.42
N ILE A 347 4.65 -11.07 -13.37
CA ILE A 347 4.27 -12.17 -12.47
C ILE A 347 4.01 -13.39 -13.35
N VAL A 348 4.91 -14.37 -13.29
CA VAL A 348 4.83 -15.60 -14.09
C VAL A 348 3.72 -16.49 -13.54
N PRO A 349 2.78 -16.98 -14.38
CA PRO A 349 1.75 -17.92 -13.98
C PRO A 349 2.28 -19.11 -13.20
N HIS A 350 1.46 -19.63 -12.28
CA HIS A 350 1.72 -20.83 -11.48
C HIS A 350 2.92 -20.76 -10.51
N THR A 351 3.60 -19.62 -10.41
CA THR A 351 4.57 -19.38 -9.34
C THR A 351 3.86 -19.21 -7.98
N PRO A 352 4.56 -19.39 -6.85
CA PRO A 352 3.99 -19.10 -5.53
C PRO A 352 3.46 -17.67 -5.39
N LEU A 353 4.13 -16.69 -5.98
CA LEU A 353 3.68 -15.30 -6.00
C LEU A 353 2.38 -15.15 -6.78
N TRP A 354 2.28 -15.77 -7.96
CA TRP A 354 1.05 -15.76 -8.76
C TRP A 354 -0.14 -16.35 -8.01
N PHE A 355 0.02 -17.54 -7.40
CA PHE A 355 -1.04 -18.15 -6.60
C PHE A 355 -1.44 -17.27 -5.41
N SER A 356 -0.47 -16.63 -4.76
CA SER A 356 -0.76 -15.74 -3.64
C SER A 356 -1.62 -14.53 -4.01
N ILE A 357 -1.58 -14.12 -5.27
CA ILE A 357 -2.42 -13.05 -5.81
C ILE A 357 -3.77 -13.62 -6.25
N VAL A 358 -3.75 -14.63 -7.12
CA VAL A 358 -4.95 -15.20 -7.74
C VAL A 358 -5.89 -15.79 -6.70
N ASP A 359 -5.39 -16.43 -5.64
CA ASP A 359 -6.27 -16.95 -4.57
C ASP A 359 -7.06 -15.85 -3.85
N ARG A 360 -6.59 -14.59 -3.90
CA ARG A 360 -7.24 -13.45 -3.23
C ARG A 360 -8.24 -12.73 -4.13
N VAL A 361 -8.04 -12.77 -5.44
CA VAL A 361 -8.86 -12.00 -6.41
C VAL A 361 -9.72 -12.88 -7.31
N GLU A 362 -9.30 -14.10 -7.61
CA GLU A 362 -10.02 -15.07 -8.43
C GLU A 362 -9.73 -16.52 -7.96
N PRO A 363 -10.23 -16.93 -6.78
CA PRO A 363 -9.87 -18.20 -6.15
C PRO A 363 -10.25 -19.44 -6.98
N ARG A 364 -11.26 -19.34 -7.85
CA ARG A 364 -11.67 -20.45 -8.72
C ARG A 364 -10.59 -20.76 -9.77
N LEU A 365 -9.99 -19.73 -10.36
CA LEU A 365 -8.87 -19.90 -11.28
C LEU A 365 -7.68 -20.57 -10.58
N GLY A 366 -7.34 -20.14 -9.37
CA GLY A 366 -6.27 -20.74 -8.57
C GLY A 366 -6.52 -22.23 -8.28
N ALA A 367 -7.77 -22.62 -7.98
CA ALA A 367 -8.15 -24.01 -7.78
C ALA A 367 -8.01 -24.85 -9.05
N ILE A 368 -8.53 -24.35 -10.20
CA ILE A 368 -8.45 -25.04 -11.49
C ILE A 368 -6.99 -25.23 -11.92
N ALA A 369 -6.17 -24.17 -11.84
CA ALA A 369 -4.76 -24.23 -12.20
C ALA A 369 -4.00 -25.30 -11.39
N ARG A 370 -4.24 -25.39 -10.07
CA ARG A 370 -3.63 -26.45 -9.23
C ARG A 370 -4.08 -27.85 -9.65
N MET A 371 -5.35 -28.03 -10.01
CA MET A 371 -5.85 -29.32 -10.50
C MET A 371 -5.15 -29.72 -11.80
N SER A 372 -5.04 -28.80 -12.75
CA SER A 372 -4.32 -29.02 -14.02
C SER A 372 -2.85 -29.37 -13.79
N ILE A 373 -2.14 -28.61 -12.97
CA ILE A 373 -0.72 -28.88 -12.63
C ILE A 373 -0.57 -30.26 -11.98
N SER A 374 -1.47 -30.63 -11.08
CA SER A 374 -1.43 -31.93 -10.41
C SER A 374 -1.73 -33.10 -11.36
N SER A 375 -2.65 -32.92 -12.31
CA SER A 375 -2.98 -33.92 -13.33
C SER A 375 -1.80 -34.18 -14.26
N GLU A 376 -1.22 -33.09 -14.77
CA GLU A 376 -0.17 -33.15 -15.80
C GLU A 376 1.25 -33.23 -15.21
N GLN A 377 1.38 -33.10 -13.89
CA GLN A 377 2.67 -33.07 -13.18
C GLN A 377 3.64 -32.02 -13.74
N SER A 378 3.11 -30.89 -14.21
CA SER A 378 3.86 -29.84 -14.88
C SER A 378 3.30 -28.47 -14.54
N PHE A 379 4.19 -27.49 -14.34
CA PHE A 379 3.80 -26.08 -14.22
C PHE A 379 3.58 -25.42 -15.59
N GLU A 380 4.11 -26.01 -16.67
CA GLU A 380 4.08 -25.52 -18.06
C GLU A 380 2.79 -25.91 -18.79
N VAL A 381 1.65 -25.71 -18.12
CA VAL A 381 0.33 -26.11 -18.60
C VAL A 381 -0.67 -24.96 -18.56
N CYS A 382 -1.73 -25.06 -19.34
CA CYS A 382 -2.79 -24.07 -19.39
C CYS A 382 -3.50 -23.97 -18.03
N SER A 383 -3.61 -22.76 -17.50
CA SER A 383 -4.32 -22.43 -16.25
C SER A 383 -5.80 -22.80 -16.27
N SER A 384 -6.36 -23.10 -17.46
CA SER A 384 -7.78 -23.45 -17.65
C SER A 384 -8.02 -24.94 -17.94
N CYS A 385 -7.19 -25.59 -18.76
CA CYS A 385 -7.46 -26.96 -19.25
C CYS A 385 -6.33 -27.99 -19.05
N GLY A 386 -5.10 -27.57 -18.74
CA GLY A 386 -3.94 -28.48 -18.59
C GLY A 386 -3.09 -28.70 -19.85
N ASP A 387 -3.48 -28.24 -21.02
CA ASP A 387 -2.66 -28.42 -22.24
C ASP A 387 -1.36 -27.58 -22.21
N PRO A 388 -0.31 -27.95 -22.97
CA PRO A 388 0.86 -27.10 -23.15
C PRO A 388 0.49 -25.68 -23.62
N ALA A 389 1.16 -24.68 -23.07
CA ALA A 389 0.66 -23.31 -23.10
C ALA A 389 1.78 -22.27 -23.04
N ASN A 390 1.45 -21.04 -23.42
CA ASN A 390 2.32 -19.87 -23.32
C ASN A 390 1.78 -18.87 -22.30
N ASP A 391 2.63 -17.94 -21.87
CA ASP A 391 2.27 -16.91 -20.89
C ASP A 391 1.73 -15.65 -21.55
N TYR A 392 0.64 -15.12 -20.98
CA TYR A 392 -0.04 -13.93 -21.45
C TYR A 392 -0.33 -12.99 -20.29
N ARG A 393 -0.13 -11.69 -20.51
CA ARG A 393 -0.70 -10.64 -19.67
C ARG A 393 -2.09 -10.28 -20.17
N ILE A 394 -2.92 -9.77 -19.28
CA ILE A 394 -4.25 -9.25 -19.59
C ILE A 394 -4.15 -7.72 -19.64
N ALA A 395 -4.26 -7.11 -20.82
CA ALA A 395 -4.07 -5.67 -21.00
C ALA A 395 -5.27 -4.82 -20.56
N ASN A 396 -6.45 -5.44 -20.43
CA ASN A 396 -7.69 -4.88 -19.88
C ASN A 396 -8.15 -5.65 -18.64
N ALA A 397 -7.21 -5.94 -17.73
CA ALA A 397 -7.48 -6.71 -16.54
C ALA A 397 -8.51 -6.02 -15.64
N ALA A 398 -8.58 -4.70 -15.61
CA ALA A 398 -9.55 -3.98 -14.78
C ALA A 398 -11.00 -4.27 -15.19
N GLU A 399 -11.29 -4.48 -16.47
CA GLU A 399 -12.62 -4.85 -16.94
C GLU A 399 -12.83 -6.36 -16.99
N ALA A 400 -11.81 -7.13 -17.40
CA ALA A 400 -11.99 -8.55 -17.70
C ALA A 400 -11.70 -9.47 -16.51
N MET A 401 -10.64 -9.20 -15.74
CA MET A 401 -10.22 -10.01 -14.59
C MET A 401 -9.49 -9.17 -13.53
N PRO A 402 -10.21 -8.36 -12.72
CA PRO A 402 -9.62 -7.41 -11.79
C PRO A 402 -8.52 -8.01 -10.91
N GLY A 403 -7.29 -7.56 -11.09
CA GLY A 403 -6.14 -7.96 -10.28
C GLY A 403 -5.47 -9.29 -10.64
N VAL A 404 -6.00 -10.05 -11.60
CA VAL A 404 -5.30 -11.24 -12.11
C VAL A 404 -4.12 -10.78 -12.97
N PRO A 405 -2.87 -11.12 -12.62
CA PRO A 405 -1.73 -10.49 -13.25
C PRO A 405 -1.41 -11.06 -14.64
N SER A 406 -1.62 -12.36 -14.81
CA SER A 406 -1.24 -13.10 -16.01
C SER A 406 -1.96 -14.45 -16.05
N LEU A 407 -1.97 -15.06 -17.23
CA LEU A 407 -2.53 -16.39 -17.48
C LEU A 407 -1.58 -17.20 -18.33
N ARG A 408 -1.50 -18.51 -18.08
CA ARG A 408 -0.86 -19.46 -18.99
C ARG A 408 -1.95 -20.14 -19.81
N LEU A 409 -1.95 -19.99 -21.13
CA LEU A 409 -3.06 -20.42 -21.98
C LEU A 409 -2.55 -21.23 -23.19
N CYS A 410 -3.25 -22.32 -23.51
CA CYS A 410 -3.11 -22.99 -24.81
C CYS A 410 -3.87 -22.21 -25.89
N ASP A 411 -3.63 -22.52 -27.16
CA ASP A 411 -4.23 -21.80 -28.31
C ASP A 411 -5.76 -21.77 -28.25
N ASP A 412 -6.40 -22.91 -27.90
CA ASP A 412 -7.85 -23.00 -27.81
C ASP A 412 -8.41 -22.09 -26.69
N CYS A 413 -7.80 -22.15 -25.51
CA CYS A 413 -8.20 -21.30 -24.38
C CYS A 413 -7.94 -19.81 -24.66
N LEU A 414 -6.85 -19.48 -25.36
CA LEU A 414 -6.56 -18.11 -25.80
C LEU A 414 -7.68 -17.57 -26.71
N VAL A 415 -8.13 -18.37 -27.68
CA VAL A 415 -9.23 -17.98 -28.60
C VAL A 415 -10.54 -17.81 -27.84
N ILE A 416 -10.87 -18.75 -26.95
CA ILE A 416 -12.09 -18.68 -26.14
C ILE A 416 -12.12 -17.41 -25.30
N ARG A 417 -11.03 -17.12 -24.59
CA ARG A 417 -10.94 -15.96 -23.68
C ARG A 417 -10.98 -14.63 -24.42
N ARG A 418 -10.33 -14.52 -25.58
CA ARG A 418 -10.49 -13.36 -26.49
C ARG A 418 -11.95 -13.19 -26.94
N GLY A 419 -12.68 -14.30 -27.12
CA GLY A 419 -14.12 -14.29 -27.41
C GLY A 419 -14.97 -13.69 -26.27
N PHE A 420 -14.50 -13.73 -25.03
CA PHE A 420 -15.13 -13.08 -23.87
C PHE A 420 -14.72 -11.61 -23.69
N GLY A 421 -13.87 -11.06 -24.55
CA GLY A 421 -13.46 -9.66 -24.53
C GLY A 421 -12.12 -9.39 -23.84
N GLU A 422 -11.35 -10.42 -23.48
CA GLU A 422 -10.00 -10.26 -22.94
C GLU A 422 -8.99 -9.86 -24.03
N ILE A 423 -8.16 -8.86 -23.72
CA ILE A 423 -7.03 -8.42 -24.54
C ILE A 423 -5.77 -9.09 -23.98
N LEU A 424 -5.36 -10.19 -24.60
CA LEU A 424 -4.24 -11.02 -24.16
C LEU A 424 -2.99 -10.78 -25.01
N GLU A 425 -1.93 -10.31 -24.36
CA GLU A 425 -0.61 -10.03 -24.96
C GLU A 425 0.43 -11.02 -24.44
N ALA A 426 1.29 -11.54 -25.34
CA ALA A 426 2.32 -12.52 -24.97
C ALA A 426 3.35 -11.92 -24.00
N MET A 427 3.79 -12.73 -23.04
CA MET A 427 4.88 -12.42 -22.13
C MET A 427 6.13 -13.15 -22.62
N ASP A 428 6.87 -12.54 -23.54
CA ASP A 428 8.13 -13.09 -24.07
C ASP A 428 9.25 -13.14 -23.01
#